data_AF-A0A920NHY8-F1
#
_entry.id   AF-A0A920NHY8-F1
#
_cell.length_a   1.000
_cell.length_b   1.000
_cell.length_c   1.000
_cell.angle_alpha   90.00
_cell.angle_beta   90.00
_cell.angle_gamma   90.00
#
_symmetry.space_group_name_H-M   'P 1'
#
loop_
_entity.id
_entity.type
_entity.pdbx_description
1 polymer ?
#
loop_
_entity_poly.entity_id
_entity_poly.type
_entity_poly.pdbx_seq_one_letter_code
_entity_poly.pdbx_strand_id
1 'polypeptide(L)'
;MELYDPISNSWTEVGQMALSRYRMHAFKRDDNSIMIVGGQGLETVLAETEVINITLSNRTQAELDANAESARSGVAEVALNATPTPLPTATPLPERQSIGSDGMEFDFPEAIESDPSDTTITPLGNPVRLAIGQTVISPNPDSGMAGRFEAVVSDDRESGGTAVVTIFIRMGFFDQGGVDLTLEADGLPAAKKLGRLWIGVVDLEYDSDNNPIATVVVFKP
;
A
#
# COMPACT_ATOMS: atom_id res chain seq x y z
N MET A 1 -2.96 4.75 -18.60
CA MET A 1 -1.54 4.97 -18.95
C MET A 1 -1.42 6.43 -19.32
N GLU A 2 -0.37 7.08 -18.88
CA GLU A 2 -0.24 8.52 -19.05
C GLU A 2 1.12 8.85 -19.66
N LEU A 3 1.14 9.92 -20.45
CA LEU A 3 2.35 10.46 -21.04
C LEU A 3 2.55 11.88 -20.51
N TYR A 4 3.77 12.16 -20.06
CA TYR A 4 4.17 13.47 -19.60
C TYR A 4 4.77 14.29 -20.75
N ASP A 5 4.26 15.52 -20.94
CA ASP A 5 4.85 16.52 -21.83
C ASP A 5 5.59 17.59 -21.00
N PRO A 6 6.93 17.66 -21.09
CA PRO A 6 7.71 18.64 -20.34
C PRO A 6 7.54 20.08 -20.82
N ILE A 7 7.09 20.33 -22.07
CA ILE A 7 6.87 21.71 -22.56
C ILE A 7 5.67 22.33 -21.87
N SER A 8 4.56 21.60 -21.83
CA SER A 8 3.33 22.05 -21.19
C SER A 8 3.28 21.69 -19.71
N ASN A 9 4.27 20.94 -19.21
CA ASN A 9 4.32 20.38 -17.87
C ASN A 9 3.01 19.68 -17.48
N SER A 10 2.51 18.82 -18.38
CA SER A 10 1.20 18.20 -18.23
C SER A 10 1.22 16.71 -18.50
N TRP A 11 0.27 15.99 -17.93
CA TRP A 11 0.03 14.56 -18.17
C TRP A 11 -1.18 14.40 -19.07
N THR A 12 -1.09 13.50 -20.05
CA THR A 12 -2.20 13.13 -20.94
C THR A 12 -2.44 11.63 -20.87
N GLU A 13 -3.70 11.22 -20.71
CA GLU A 13 -4.07 9.81 -20.80
C GLU A 13 -3.93 9.32 -22.25
N VAL A 14 -3.15 8.24 -22.45
CA VAL A 14 -2.83 7.68 -23.77
C VAL A 14 -3.44 6.29 -24.00
N GLY A 15 -4.26 5.83 -23.07
CA GLY A 15 -4.98 4.55 -23.16
C GLY A 15 -4.91 3.73 -21.88
N GLN A 16 -5.51 2.55 -21.92
CA GLN A 16 -5.60 1.64 -20.79
C GLN A 16 -4.82 0.35 -21.08
N MET A 17 -4.21 -0.21 -20.05
CA MET A 17 -3.59 -1.54 -20.18
C MET A 17 -4.69 -2.60 -20.33
N ALA A 18 -4.44 -3.61 -21.15
CA ALA A 18 -5.36 -4.74 -21.30
C ALA A 18 -5.59 -5.49 -19.97
N LEU A 19 -4.55 -5.55 -19.13
CA LEU A 19 -4.64 -6.10 -17.78
C LEU A 19 -4.07 -5.11 -16.77
N SER A 20 -4.88 -4.77 -15.77
CA SER A 20 -4.43 -3.99 -14.62
C SER A 20 -3.33 -4.75 -13.88
N ARG A 21 -2.17 -4.12 -13.70
CA ARG A 21 -1.02 -4.73 -13.03
C ARG A 21 -0.11 -3.70 -12.38
N TYR A 22 0.66 -4.14 -11.39
CA TYR A 22 1.72 -3.37 -10.74
C TYR A 22 2.97 -4.24 -10.54
N ARG A 23 4.12 -3.65 -10.19
CA ARG A 23 5.42 -4.36 -10.08
C ARG A 23 5.83 -5.15 -11.34
N MET A 24 5.38 -4.69 -12.51
CA MET A 24 5.80 -5.17 -13.83
C MET A 24 7.17 -4.64 -14.25
N HIS A 25 7.80 -5.31 -15.22
CA HIS A 25 8.96 -4.78 -15.94
C HIS A 25 8.53 -4.19 -17.28
N ALA A 26 9.08 -3.03 -17.65
CA ALA A 26 8.82 -2.37 -18.92
C ALA A 26 10.14 -2.15 -19.69
N PHE A 27 10.14 -2.49 -20.97
CA PHE A 27 11.29 -2.38 -21.86
C PHE A 27 10.90 -1.66 -23.15
N LYS A 28 11.68 -0.63 -23.52
CA LYS A 28 11.56 -0.01 -24.84
C LYS A 28 12.15 -0.95 -25.90
N ARG A 29 11.48 -1.10 -27.02
CA ARG A 29 11.92 -1.87 -28.19
C ARG A 29 12.45 -0.93 -29.29
N ASP A 30 13.18 -1.51 -30.24
CA ASP A 30 13.78 -0.76 -31.38
C ASP A 30 12.73 -0.12 -32.30
N ASP A 31 11.53 -0.70 -32.33
CA ASP A 31 10.35 -0.16 -33.05
C ASP A 31 9.62 0.97 -32.28
N ASN A 32 10.19 1.45 -31.18
CA ASN A 32 9.63 2.43 -30.23
C ASN A 32 8.38 1.98 -29.46
N SER A 33 7.96 0.73 -29.58
CA SER A 33 6.94 0.17 -28.70
C SER A 33 7.50 -0.13 -27.30
N ILE A 34 6.62 -0.27 -26.32
CA ILE A 34 6.96 -0.63 -24.95
C ILE A 34 6.44 -2.04 -24.68
N MET A 35 7.34 -2.96 -24.35
CA MET A 35 7.00 -4.30 -23.89
C MET A 35 6.91 -4.34 -22.38
N ILE A 36 5.76 -4.75 -21.87
CA ILE A 36 5.47 -4.92 -20.45
C ILE A 36 5.38 -6.41 -20.16
N VAL A 37 6.20 -6.90 -19.23
CA VAL A 37 6.28 -8.34 -18.90
C VAL A 37 5.86 -8.56 -17.44
N GLY A 38 4.93 -9.49 -17.25
CA GLY A 38 4.50 -9.98 -15.94
C GLY A 38 3.92 -8.90 -15.04
N GLY A 39 4.14 -9.01 -13.73
CA GLY A 39 3.60 -8.13 -12.70
C GLY A 39 2.54 -8.81 -11.83
N GLN A 40 1.92 -8.07 -10.93
CA GLN A 40 0.83 -8.55 -10.10
C GLN A 40 -0.48 -7.91 -10.54
N GLY A 41 -1.46 -8.76 -10.89
CA GLY A 41 -2.84 -8.35 -11.09
C GLY A 41 -3.61 -8.31 -9.77
N LEU A 42 -4.92 -8.09 -9.85
CA LEU A 42 -5.79 -8.05 -8.66
C LEU A 42 -5.87 -9.40 -7.93
N GLU A 43 -5.83 -10.50 -8.67
CA GLU A 43 -6.08 -11.84 -8.11
C GLU A 43 -4.88 -12.79 -8.19
N THR A 44 -3.96 -12.57 -9.13
CA THR A 44 -2.83 -13.46 -9.40
C THR A 44 -1.59 -12.70 -9.87
N VAL A 45 -0.43 -13.35 -9.72
CA VAL A 45 0.77 -12.98 -10.48
C VAL A 45 0.51 -13.27 -11.95
N LEU A 46 0.89 -12.33 -12.81
CA LEU A 46 0.72 -12.38 -14.25
C LEU A 46 2.01 -12.90 -14.91
N ALA A 47 1.84 -13.82 -15.86
CA ALA A 47 2.90 -14.25 -16.79
C ALA A 47 2.74 -13.59 -18.17
N GLU A 48 1.66 -12.82 -18.36
CA GLU A 48 1.27 -12.20 -19.61
C GLU A 48 2.23 -11.06 -19.97
N THR A 49 2.54 -10.98 -21.26
CA THR A 49 3.27 -9.86 -21.85
C THR A 49 2.31 -9.03 -22.68
N GLU A 50 2.43 -7.71 -22.56
CA GLU A 50 1.67 -6.74 -23.34
C GLU A 50 2.65 -5.84 -24.09
N VAL A 51 2.44 -5.64 -25.40
CA VAL A 51 3.23 -4.70 -26.21
C VAL A 51 2.35 -3.50 -26.52
N ILE A 52 2.80 -2.33 -26.10
CA ILE A 52 2.02 -1.09 -26.16
C ILE A 52 2.71 -0.13 -27.12
N ASN A 53 1.94 0.33 -28.10
CA ASN A 53 2.32 1.42 -28.98
C ASN A 53 1.70 2.71 -28.44
N ILE A 54 2.50 3.53 -27.77
CA ILE A 54 2.08 4.87 -27.37
C ILE A 54 2.24 5.76 -28.59
N THR A 55 1.15 5.95 -29.34
CA THR A 55 1.16 6.91 -30.44
C THR A 55 0.77 8.27 -29.87
N LEU A 56 1.63 9.27 -30.04
CA LEU A 56 1.22 10.65 -29.85
C LEU A 56 0.19 10.97 -30.93
N SER A 57 -1.08 11.05 -30.56
CA SER A 57 -2.10 11.55 -31.46
C SER A 57 -1.66 12.93 -31.96
N ASN A 58 -1.32 13.01 -33.25
CA ASN A 58 -1.18 14.26 -34.01
C ASN A 58 0.06 15.13 -33.73
N ARG A 59 1.17 14.60 -33.19
CA ARG A 59 2.45 15.35 -33.15
C ARG A 59 3.36 14.97 -34.32
N THR A 60 3.86 15.98 -35.02
CA THR A 60 4.85 15.87 -36.09
C THR A 60 6.25 15.62 -35.51
N GLN A 61 7.14 15.02 -36.29
CA GLN A 61 8.55 14.85 -35.90
C GLN A 61 9.21 16.21 -35.55
N ALA A 62 8.81 17.29 -36.21
CA ALA A 62 9.30 18.64 -35.92
C ALA A 62 8.94 19.10 -34.50
N GLU A 63 7.76 18.72 -33.98
CA GLU A 63 7.39 19.01 -32.59
C GLU A 63 8.20 18.18 -31.60
N LEU A 64 8.49 16.91 -31.94
CA LEU A 64 9.37 16.06 -31.11
C LEU A 64 10.80 16.61 -31.06
N ASP A 65 11.32 17.06 -32.20
CA ASP A 65 12.66 17.64 -32.30
C ASP A 65 12.73 18.97 -31.55
N ALA A 66 11.70 19.82 -31.66
CA ALA A 66 11.57 21.05 -30.88
C ALA A 66 11.48 20.78 -29.38
N ASN A 67 10.78 19.72 -28.96
CA ASN A 67 10.74 19.28 -27.56
C ASN A 67 12.12 18.83 -27.07
N ALA A 68 12.83 18.02 -27.87
CA ALA A 68 14.16 17.55 -27.53
C ALA A 68 15.20 18.68 -27.49
N GLU A 69 15.03 19.71 -28.33
CA GLU A 69 15.86 20.90 -28.34
C GLU A 69 15.54 21.81 -27.14
N SER A 70 14.26 22.06 -26.86
CA SER A 70 13.81 22.84 -25.68
C SER A 70 14.30 22.20 -24.38
N ALA A 71 14.16 20.87 -24.25
CA ALA A 71 14.66 20.11 -23.11
C ALA A 71 16.20 20.18 -22.97
N ARG A 72 16.94 20.28 -24.08
CA ARG A 72 18.42 20.42 -24.06
C ARG A 72 18.88 21.87 -23.90
N SER A 73 18.11 22.85 -24.35
CA SER A 73 18.42 24.28 -24.23
C SER A 73 18.44 24.75 -22.77
N GLY A 74 17.74 24.07 -21.86
CA GLY A 74 17.84 24.31 -20.41
C GLY A 74 19.05 23.65 -19.74
N VAL A 75 19.83 22.83 -20.45
CA VAL A 75 20.94 22.03 -19.90
C VAL A 75 22.32 22.68 -20.18
N ALA A 76 22.38 23.70 -21.03
CA ALA A 76 23.59 24.49 -21.24
C ALA A 76 23.64 25.64 -20.22
N GLU A 77 24.61 25.60 -19.32
CA GLU A 77 24.91 26.56 -18.24
C GLU A 77 24.14 26.45 -16.92
N VAL A 78 24.28 25.33 -16.20
CA VAL A 78 24.18 25.38 -14.72
C VAL A 78 25.26 24.50 -14.09
N ALA A 79 26.49 25.02 -13.94
CA ALA A 79 27.45 24.51 -12.91
C ALA A 79 28.74 25.33 -12.77
N LEU A 80 28.68 26.67 -12.64
CA LEU A 80 29.80 27.40 -12.00
C LEU A 80 29.38 28.08 -10.69
N ASN A 81 28.12 28.51 -10.54
CA ASN A 81 27.62 29.17 -9.33
C ASN A 81 26.29 28.57 -8.80
N ALA A 82 26.06 27.27 -8.98
CA ALA A 82 24.83 26.65 -8.49
C ALA A 82 24.80 26.65 -6.95
N THR A 83 23.84 27.37 -6.36
CA THR A 83 23.53 27.30 -4.93
C THR A 83 22.87 25.95 -4.63
N PRO A 84 23.28 25.21 -3.58
CA PRO A 84 22.66 23.95 -3.23
C PRO A 84 21.15 24.10 -3.08
N THR A 85 20.39 23.22 -3.71
CA THR A 85 18.95 23.12 -3.45
C THR A 85 18.76 22.89 -1.96
N PRO A 86 17.89 23.67 -1.27
CA PRO A 86 17.56 23.42 0.12
C PRO A 86 17.14 21.95 0.28
N LEU A 87 17.52 21.33 1.40
CA LEU A 87 17.04 19.97 1.69
C LEU A 87 15.51 19.95 1.56
N PRO A 88 14.93 18.97 0.85
CA PRO A 88 13.49 18.86 0.74
C PRO A 88 12.90 18.78 2.14
N THR A 89 11.97 19.69 2.45
CA THR A 89 11.10 19.53 3.60
C THR A 89 10.28 18.27 3.37
N ALA A 90 10.25 17.37 4.35
CA ALA A 90 9.44 16.16 4.28
C ALA A 90 8.03 16.54 3.81
N THR A 91 7.53 15.83 2.80
CA THR A 91 6.14 15.96 2.39
C THR A 91 5.29 15.79 3.64
N PRO A 92 4.38 16.74 3.95
CA PRO A 92 3.45 16.55 5.05
C PRO A 92 2.81 15.18 4.89
N LEU A 93 2.82 14.37 5.96
CA LEU A 93 2.13 13.10 5.94
C LEU A 93 0.70 13.37 5.44
N PRO A 94 0.24 12.68 4.38
CA PRO A 94 -1.12 12.87 3.91
C PRO A 94 -2.06 12.71 5.09
N GLU A 95 -3.09 13.56 5.17
CA GLU A 95 -4.14 13.37 6.18
C GLU A 95 -4.64 11.93 6.06
N ARG A 96 -4.47 11.20 7.15
CA ARG A 96 -4.82 9.79 7.24
C ARG A 96 -6.34 9.74 7.11
N GLN A 97 -6.84 9.33 5.94
CA GLN A 97 -8.26 9.06 5.79
C GLN A 97 -8.61 7.88 6.68
N SER A 98 -9.36 8.12 7.75
CA SER A 98 -10.11 7.05 8.41
C SER A 98 -11.10 6.54 7.37
N ILE A 99 -10.93 5.28 6.94
CA ILE A 99 -12.05 4.60 6.29
C ILE A 99 -13.03 4.32 7.41
N GLY A 100 -14.00 5.21 7.57
CA GLY A 100 -15.11 4.99 8.48
C GLY A 100 -15.77 3.65 8.17
N SER A 101 -16.20 2.96 9.21
CA SER A 101 -16.91 1.68 9.18
C SER A 101 -18.30 1.75 8.52
N ASP A 102 -18.62 2.82 7.78
CA ASP A 102 -19.96 3.11 7.26
C ASP A 102 -20.44 1.97 6.34
N GLY A 103 -21.32 1.14 6.90
CA GLY A 103 -21.95 0.00 6.24
C GLY A 103 -21.25 -1.36 6.41
N MET A 104 -20.17 -1.47 7.20
CA MET A 104 -19.50 -2.74 7.49
C MET A 104 -19.93 -3.27 8.86
N GLU A 105 -20.65 -4.40 8.87
CA GLU A 105 -21.04 -5.07 10.10
C GLU A 105 -19.90 -5.97 10.57
N PHE A 106 -19.29 -5.61 11.70
CA PHE A 106 -18.23 -6.38 12.33
C PHE A 106 -18.83 -7.35 13.35
N ASP A 107 -19.38 -8.46 12.85
CA ASP A 107 -19.86 -9.57 13.69
C ASP A 107 -18.82 -10.70 13.66
N PHE A 108 -17.85 -10.61 14.56
CA PHE A 108 -16.82 -11.63 14.72
C PHE A 108 -17.11 -12.52 15.93
N PRO A 109 -16.74 -13.81 15.89
CA PRO A 109 -16.74 -14.65 17.09
C PRO A 109 -15.77 -14.08 18.14
N GLU A 110 -15.90 -14.57 19.37
CA GLU A 110 -14.98 -14.25 20.45
C GLU A 110 -13.53 -14.53 20.03
N ALA A 111 -12.64 -13.60 20.37
CA ALA A 111 -11.23 -13.71 20.02
C ALA A 111 -10.59 -14.89 20.76
N ILE A 112 -9.72 -15.62 20.07
CA ILE A 112 -8.91 -16.68 20.68
C ILE A 112 -7.57 -16.14 21.12
N GLU A 113 -6.94 -16.79 22.11
CA GLU A 113 -5.57 -16.48 22.51
C GLU A 113 -4.56 -16.87 21.43
N SER A 114 -3.46 -16.13 21.35
CA SER A 114 -2.31 -16.49 20.53
C SER A 114 -1.76 -17.87 20.88
N ASP A 115 -1.25 -18.60 19.89
CA ASP A 115 -0.50 -19.83 20.11
C ASP A 115 0.86 -19.52 20.77
N PRO A 116 1.37 -20.36 21.68
CA PRO A 116 2.68 -20.19 22.31
C PRO A 116 3.87 -20.17 21.35
N SER A 117 3.70 -20.55 20.09
CA SER A 117 4.70 -20.46 19.02
C SER A 117 4.81 -19.06 18.38
N ASP A 118 4.14 -18.05 18.94
CA ASP A 118 4.02 -16.68 18.43
C ASP A 118 3.29 -16.56 17.09
N THR A 119 2.82 -17.67 16.51
CA THR A 119 2.09 -17.69 15.24
C THR A 119 0.82 -18.52 15.37
N THR A 120 -0.32 -17.86 15.24
CA THR A 120 -1.65 -18.51 15.24
C THR A 120 -2.19 -18.55 13.81
N ILE A 121 -2.58 -19.74 13.35
CA ILE A 121 -3.23 -19.90 12.05
C ILE A 121 -4.74 -20.07 12.27
N THR A 122 -5.55 -19.20 11.67
CA THR A 122 -7.01 -19.22 11.83
C THR A 122 -7.73 -19.17 10.49
N PRO A 123 -8.99 -19.67 10.40
CA PRO A 123 -9.85 -19.34 9.27
C PRO A 123 -10.13 -17.83 9.22
N LEU A 124 -10.53 -17.33 8.04
CA LEU A 124 -10.93 -15.93 7.89
C LEU A 124 -12.05 -15.56 8.88
N GLY A 125 -11.99 -14.33 9.40
CA GLY A 125 -13.00 -13.79 10.32
C GLY A 125 -12.87 -14.26 11.77
N ASN A 126 -11.78 -14.94 12.15
CA ASN A 126 -11.54 -15.36 13.53
C ASN A 126 -10.46 -14.46 14.15
N PRO A 127 -10.82 -13.56 15.08
CA PRO A 127 -9.87 -12.68 15.73
C PRO A 127 -8.94 -13.44 16.67
N VAL A 128 -7.71 -12.94 16.81
CA VAL A 128 -6.70 -13.48 17.72
C VAL A 128 -6.16 -12.36 18.60
N ARG A 129 -6.07 -12.60 19.89
CA ARG A 129 -5.38 -11.72 20.85
C ARG A 129 -3.88 -11.93 20.71
N LEU A 130 -3.18 -10.89 20.29
CA LEU A 130 -1.74 -10.91 19.99
C LEU A 130 -1.01 -9.94 20.93
N ALA A 131 0.05 -10.42 21.57
CA ALA A 131 1.09 -9.58 22.15
C ALA A 131 2.04 -9.06 21.07
N ILE A 132 2.86 -8.06 21.40
CA ILE A 132 3.86 -7.52 20.46
C ILE A 132 4.78 -8.64 19.96
N GLY A 133 4.98 -8.69 18.65
CA GLY A 133 5.78 -9.70 17.95
C GLY A 133 4.99 -10.92 17.49
N GLN A 134 3.78 -11.15 18.03
CA GLN A 134 2.97 -12.29 17.66
C GLN A 134 2.16 -12.04 16.38
N THR A 135 1.87 -13.13 15.68
CA THR A 135 1.34 -13.12 14.32
C THR A 135 0.07 -13.95 14.21
N VAL A 136 -0.97 -13.40 13.59
CA VAL A 136 -2.09 -14.18 13.05
C VAL A 136 -1.89 -14.41 11.56
N ILE A 137 -2.12 -15.63 11.08
CA ILE A 137 -2.14 -15.98 9.66
C ILE A 137 -3.51 -16.52 9.29
N SER A 138 -4.15 -15.93 8.29
CA SER A 138 -5.43 -16.44 7.79
C SER A 138 -5.56 -16.36 6.25
N PRO A 139 -6.24 -17.32 5.60
CA PRO A 139 -6.66 -18.60 6.17
C PRO A 139 -5.52 -19.63 6.25
N ASN A 140 -4.42 -19.41 5.53
CA ASN A 140 -3.29 -20.33 5.47
C ASN A 140 -1.97 -19.60 5.15
N PRO A 141 -0.80 -20.19 5.46
CA PRO A 141 0.50 -19.57 5.22
C PRO A 141 0.86 -19.34 3.75
N ASP A 142 0.35 -20.18 2.84
CA ASP A 142 0.79 -20.17 1.43
C ASP A 142 0.20 -19.01 0.62
N SER A 143 -1.07 -18.70 0.86
CA SER A 143 -1.84 -17.75 0.06
C SER A 143 -2.63 -16.73 0.89
N GLY A 144 -2.63 -16.91 2.21
CA GLY A 144 -3.27 -15.99 3.14
C GLY A 144 -2.45 -14.74 3.40
N MET A 145 -2.89 -14.00 4.42
CA MET A 145 -2.22 -12.84 4.95
C MET A 145 -1.79 -13.14 6.38
N ALA A 146 -0.57 -12.76 6.70
CA ALA A 146 -0.06 -12.67 8.05
C ALA A 146 -0.13 -11.23 8.52
N GLY A 147 -0.70 -11.02 9.71
CA GLY A 147 -0.67 -9.76 10.44
C GLY A 147 0.09 -9.96 11.75
N ARG A 148 1.23 -9.29 11.89
CA ARG A 148 2.01 -9.31 13.14
C ARG A 148 1.79 -8.02 13.90
N PHE A 149 1.41 -8.11 15.17
CA PHE A 149 1.30 -6.93 16.00
C PHE A 149 2.70 -6.39 16.31
N GLU A 150 3.02 -5.19 15.82
CA GLU A 150 4.38 -4.67 15.84
C GLU A 150 4.58 -3.62 16.94
N ALA A 151 3.65 -2.68 17.07
CA ALA A 151 3.75 -1.61 18.06
C ALA A 151 2.40 -0.97 18.37
N VAL A 152 2.29 -0.38 19.56
CA VAL A 152 1.35 0.71 19.84
C VAL A 152 2.08 2.02 19.56
N VAL A 153 1.60 2.79 18.60
CA VAL A 153 2.16 4.09 18.22
C VAL A 153 1.70 5.17 19.20
N SER A 154 0.42 5.16 19.54
CA SER A 154 -0.19 6.05 20.54
C SER A 154 -1.45 5.41 21.10
N ASP A 155 -1.79 5.74 22.34
CA ASP A 155 -3.08 5.42 22.94
C ASP A 155 -3.47 6.55 23.90
N ASP A 156 -4.33 7.45 23.44
CA ASP A 156 -4.88 8.56 24.23
C ASP A 156 -6.41 8.45 24.38
N ARG A 157 -6.95 7.24 24.23
CA ARG A 157 -8.39 6.96 24.35
C ARG A 157 -8.97 7.35 25.71
N GLU A 158 -8.19 7.24 26.79
CA GLU A 158 -8.62 7.71 28.13
C GLU A 158 -8.93 9.21 28.18
N SER A 159 -8.31 10.00 27.30
CA SER A 159 -8.54 11.44 27.16
C SER A 159 -9.54 11.77 26.05
N GLY A 160 -10.24 10.77 25.52
CA GLY A 160 -11.17 10.91 24.39
C GLY A 160 -10.49 10.96 23.02
N GLY A 161 -9.22 10.56 22.93
CA GLY A 161 -8.47 10.43 21.68
C GLY A 161 -8.66 9.05 21.02
N THR A 162 -7.59 8.51 20.43
CA THR A 162 -7.59 7.26 19.66
C THR A 162 -6.42 6.37 20.03
N ALA A 163 -6.54 5.07 19.75
CA ALA A 163 -5.38 4.18 19.76
C ALA A 163 -4.91 3.93 18.34
N VAL A 164 -3.60 4.06 18.12
CA VAL A 164 -2.97 3.76 16.85
C VAL A 164 -2.01 2.60 17.06
N VAL A 165 -2.24 1.51 16.32
CA VAL A 165 -1.40 0.31 16.36
C VAL A 165 -0.81 0.03 15.00
N THR A 166 0.44 -0.42 14.97
CA THR A 166 1.11 -0.86 13.74
C THR A 166 1.01 -2.39 13.64
N ILE A 167 0.48 -2.86 12.50
CA ILE A 167 0.47 -4.27 12.12
C ILE A 167 1.41 -4.46 10.93
N PHE A 168 2.40 -5.34 11.07
CA PHE A 168 3.25 -5.73 9.95
C PHE A 168 2.53 -6.74 9.06
N ILE A 169 2.50 -6.47 7.76
CA ILE A 169 1.78 -7.29 6.78
C ILE A 169 2.75 -8.13 5.97
N ARG A 170 2.44 -9.42 5.84
CA ARG A 170 3.04 -10.32 4.86
C ARG A 170 1.94 -11.06 4.10
N MET A 171 2.04 -11.11 2.78
CA MET A 171 1.11 -11.82 1.89
C MET A 171 1.83 -12.97 1.19
N GLY A 172 1.40 -14.21 1.45
CA GLY A 172 2.14 -15.41 1.05
C GLY A 172 3.58 -15.36 1.57
N PHE A 173 4.55 -15.22 0.66
CA PHE A 173 5.98 -15.13 0.98
C PHE A 173 6.58 -13.72 0.91
N PHE A 174 5.76 -12.69 0.65
CA PHE A 174 6.24 -11.32 0.44
C PHE A 174 5.82 -10.37 1.56
N ASP A 175 6.81 -9.71 2.13
CA ASP A 175 6.60 -8.62 3.08
C ASP A 175 6.02 -7.39 2.37
N GLN A 176 5.02 -6.76 3.00
CA GLN A 176 4.35 -5.56 2.51
C GLN A 176 4.62 -4.32 3.39
N GLY A 177 5.21 -4.52 4.58
CA GLY A 177 5.53 -3.46 5.53
C GLY A 177 4.47 -3.26 6.61
N GLY A 178 4.72 -2.28 7.48
CA GLY A 178 3.82 -1.89 8.57
C GLY A 178 2.63 -1.07 8.08
N VAL A 179 1.47 -1.33 8.67
CA VAL A 179 0.27 -0.52 8.50
C VAL A 179 -0.28 -0.08 9.84
N ASP A 180 -0.56 1.21 9.96
CA ASP A 180 -1.24 1.76 11.13
C ASP A 180 -2.76 1.60 10.99
N LEU A 181 -3.39 1.13 12.06
CA LEU A 181 -4.83 1.04 12.25
C LEU A 181 -5.23 1.88 13.46
N THR A 182 -6.28 2.68 13.31
CA THR A 182 -6.75 3.64 14.33
C THR A 182 -8.05 3.15 14.93
N LEU A 183 -8.03 2.78 16.21
CA LEU A 183 -9.19 2.49 17.02
C LEU A 183 -9.71 3.80 17.65
N GLU A 184 -10.99 4.08 17.44
CA GLU A 184 -11.66 5.21 18.06
C GLU A 184 -11.94 4.94 19.55
N ALA A 185 -12.15 5.99 20.35
CA ALA A 185 -12.45 5.86 21.78
C ALA A 185 -13.73 5.09 22.10
N ASP A 186 -14.66 4.98 21.14
CA ASP A 186 -15.89 4.22 21.26
C ASP A 186 -15.69 2.70 21.05
N GLY A 187 -14.48 2.26 20.75
CA GLY A 187 -14.12 0.86 20.56
C GLY A 187 -14.55 0.29 19.21
N LEU A 188 -14.90 1.13 18.23
CA LEU A 188 -15.20 0.65 16.89
C LEU A 188 -13.97 -0.02 16.25
N PRO A 189 -14.14 -1.21 15.63
CA PRO A 189 -13.05 -1.88 14.94
C PRO A 189 -12.46 -1.04 13.81
N ALA A 190 -11.14 -1.04 13.72
CA ALA A 190 -10.39 -0.43 12.64
C ALA A 190 -10.09 -1.49 11.59
N ALA A 191 -10.31 -1.21 10.30
CA ALA A 191 -9.98 -2.16 9.24
C ALA A 191 -9.38 -1.49 8.00
N LYS A 192 -8.53 -2.26 7.30
CA LYS A 192 -7.95 -1.85 6.03
C LYS A 192 -8.01 -2.96 5.00
N LYS A 193 -8.50 -2.62 3.80
CA LYS A 193 -8.47 -3.48 2.63
C LYS A 193 -7.05 -3.60 2.07
N LEU A 194 -6.59 -4.82 1.87
CA LEU A 194 -5.32 -5.15 1.25
C LEU A 194 -5.55 -6.24 0.18
N GLY A 195 -5.76 -5.79 -1.06
CA GLY A 195 -6.14 -6.68 -2.16
C GLY A 195 -7.47 -7.38 -1.91
N ARG A 196 -7.44 -8.72 -1.88
CA ARG A 196 -8.62 -9.59 -1.70
C ARG A 196 -9.00 -9.86 -0.24
N LEU A 197 -8.17 -9.44 0.70
CA LEU A 197 -8.37 -9.63 2.14
C LEU A 197 -8.39 -8.28 2.85
N TRP A 198 -8.97 -8.27 4.03
CA TRP A 198 -8.93 -7.15 4.95
C TRP A 198 -8.20 -7.57 6.21
N ILE A 199 -7.46 -6.63 6.80
CA ILE A 199 -6.95 -6.78 8.15
C ILE A 199 -7.66 -5.78 9.05
N GLY A 200 -8.09 -6.23 10.22
CA GLY A 200 -8.73 -5.42 11.22
C GLY A 200 -8.08 -5.57 12.58
N VAL A 201 -8.16 -4.51 13.37
CA VAL A 201 -7.93 -4.51 14.80
C VAL A 201 -9.28 -4.22 15.43
N VAL A 202 -9.75 -5.16 16.25
CA VAL A 202 -11.07 -5.10 16.90
C VAL A 202 -10.96 -4.43 18.25
N ASP A 203 -9.83 -4.64 18.95
CA ASP A 203 -9.61 -4.09 20.28
C ASP A 203 -8.11 -3.96 20.58
N LEU A 204 -7.78 -3.14 21.56
CA LEU A 204 -6.47 -3.00 22.17
C LEU A 204 -6.64 -2.92 23.69
N GLU A 205 -6.14 -3.94 24.38
CA GLU A 205 -6.13 -4.07 25.84
C GLU A 205 -4.70 -4.05 26.38
N TYR A 206 -4.57 -3.99 27.71
CA TYR A 206 -3.29 -4.14 28.40
C TYR A 206 -3.43 -5.22 29.48
N ASP A 207 -2.44 -6.09 29.59
CA ASP A 207 -2.40 -7.10 30.66
C ASP A 207 -2.09 -6.47 32.03
N SER A 208 -2.02 -7.31 33.08
CA SER A 208 -1.73 -6.84 34.44
C SER A 208 -0.37 -6.18 34.62
N ASP A 209 0.57 -6.45 33.71
CA ASP A 209 1.92 -5.86 33.70
C ASP A 209 2.01 -4.66 32.73
N ASN A 210 0.86 -4.22 32.21
CA ASN A 210 0.72 -3.12 31.27
C ASN A 210 1.37 -3.40 29.90
N ASN A 211 1.45 -4.66 29.47
CA ASN A 211 1.85 -5.02 28.12
C ASN A 211 0.63 -4.97 27.18
N PRO A 212 0.77 -4.39 25.97
CA PRO A 212 -0.35 -4.27 25.06
C PRO A 212 -0.71 -5.60 24.40
N ILE A 213 -2.01 -5.84 24.25
CA ILE A 213 -2.60 -6.98 23.55
C ILE A 213 -3.59 -6.45 22.51
N ALA A 214 -3.28 -6.64 21.23
CA ALA A 214 -4.16 -6.26 20.14
C ALA A 214 -5.00 -7.46 19.67
N THR A 215 -6.30 -7.27 19.52
CA THR A 215 -7.18 -8.27 18.91
C THR A 215 -7.21 -8.06 17.41
N VAL A 216 -6.52 -8.92 16.66
CA VAL A 216 -6.31 -8.78 15.21
C VAL A 216 -7.08 -9.85 14.44
N VAL A 217 -7.74 -9.45 13.35
CA VAL A 217 -8.52 -10.35 12.50
C VAL A 217 -8.20 -10.14 11.02
N VAL A 218 -8.10 -11.23 10.27
CA VAL A 218 -8.01 -11.22 8.81
C VAL A 218 -9.33 -11.75 8.25
N PHE A 219 -10.01 -10.98 7.41
CA PHE A 219 -11.36 -11.30 6.96
C PHE A 219 -11.66 -10.86 5.53
N LYS A 220 -12.88 -11.15 5.07
CA LYS A 220 -13.49 -10.59 3.87
C LYS A 220 -14.83 -9.96 4.29
N PRO A 221 -15.19 -8.78 3.77
CA PRO A 221 -16.49 -8.16 4.00
C PRO A 221 -17.61 -8.94 3.33
#